data_AF-A0A0P9ZTA5-F1
#
_entry.id   AF-A0A0P9ZTA5-F1
#
_cell.length_a   1.000
_cell.length_b   1.000
_cell.length_c   1.000
_cell.angle_alpha   90.00
_cell.angle_beta   90.00
_cell.angle_gamma   90.00
#
_symmetry.space_group_name_H-M   'P 1'
#
loop_
_entity.id
_entity.type
_entity.pdbx_description
1 polymer ?
#
loop_
_entity_poly.entity_id
_entity_poly.type
_entity_poly.pdbx_seq_one_letter_code
_entity_poly.pdbx_strand_id
1 'polypeptide(L)'
;MVSKVYSDTTDSKTGNYQVANVNVRNLPDEVHRAIRIQAALHGRSTEAEIRDILERAARPEGRVKLGSFLASIAREVGGLTDKEHTLFENTRITSPARAVSFE
;
A
#
# COMPACT_ATOMS: atom_id res chain seq x y z
N MET A 1 -10.35 -13.20 -9.61
CA MET A 1 -9.41 -12.05 -9.59
C MET A 1 -9.60 -11.13 -8.37
N VAL A 2 -10.57 -11.37 -7.47
CA VAL A 2 -10.91 -10.51 -6.32
C VAL A 2 -10.10 -10.82 -5.04
N SER A 3 -9.37 -11.95 -5.01
CA SER A 3 -8.75 -12.49 -3.79
C SER A 3 -7.45 -11.80 -3.34
N LYS A 4 -6.81 -11.00 -4.20
CA LYS A 4 -5.43 -10.53 -3.95
C LYS A 4 -5.36 -9.19 -3.19
N VAL A 5 -6.49 -8.49 -3.04
CA VAL A 5 -6.59 -7.24 -2.27
C VAL A 5 -6.80 -7.53 -0.77
N TYR A 6 -7.35 -8.70 -0.41
CA TYR A 6 -7.68 -9.05 0.98
C TYR A 6 -6.52 -9.64 1.79
N SER A 7 -5.46 -10.13 1.15
CA SER A 7 -4.37 -10.82 1.85
C SER A 7 -3.38 -9.89 2.56
N ASP A 8 -3.40 -8.58 2.29
CA ASP A 8 -2.47 -7.61 2.90
C ASP A 8 -3.02 -6.97 4.19
N THR A 9 -4.25 -7.31 4.61
CA THR A 9 -4.96 -6.62 5.72
C THR A 9 -5.01 -7.44 7.03
N THR A 10 -4.39 -8.62 7.05
CA THR A 10 -4.31 -9.45 8.25
C THR A 10 -3.12 -9.04 9.11
N ASP A 11 -3.38 -8.54 10.32
CA ASP A 11 -2.36 -8.46 11.37
C ASP A 11 -1.89 -9.89 11.71
N SER A 12 -0.63 -10.20 11.38
CA SER A 12 -0.02 -11.51 11.58
C SER A 12 0.12 -11.91 13.06
N LYS A 13 -0.11 -10.98 14.00
CA LYS A 13 -0.03 -11.24 15.44
C LYS A 13 -1.37 -11.51 16.11
N THR A 14 -2.49 -11.08 15.53
CA THR A 14 -3.81 -11.17 16.19
C THR A 14 -4.89 -11.87 15.38
N GLY A 15 -4.68 -12.16 14.09
CA GLY A 15 -5.69 -12.81 13.24
C GLY A 15 -6.94 -11.96 13.00
N ASN A 16 -6.94 -10.68 13.42
CA ASN A 16 -8.05 -9.77 13.24
C ASN A 16 -7.92 -9.02 11.89
N TYR A 17 -9.03 -8.96 11.17
CA TYR A 17 -9.18 -8.14 9.96
C TYR A 17 -9.22 -6.66 10.35
N GLN A 18 -8.11 -5.94 10.23
CA GLN A 18 -8.08 -4.50 10.50
C GLN A 18 -8.40 -3.73 9.21
N VAL A 19 -9.69 -3.52 8.94
CA VAL A 19 -10.11 -2.68 7.81
C VAL A 19 -9.86 -1.22 8.17
N ALA A 20 -8.96 -0.56 7.44
CA ALA A 20 -8.72 0.87 7.62
C ALA A 20 -9.97 1.67 7.20
N ASN A 21 -10.40 2.61 8.05
CA ASN A 21 -11.54 3.50 7.80
C ASN A 21 -11.08 4.95 7.70
N VAL A 22 -11.63 5.70 6.76
CA VAL A 22 -11.34 7.12 6.53
C VAL A 22 -12.64 7.92 6.53
N ASN A 23 -12.68 9.01 7.30
CA ASN A 23 -13.80 9.94 7.31
C ASN A 23 -13.35 11.30 6.78
N VAL A 24 -13.97 11.77 5.70
CA VAL A 24 -13.68 13.07 5.09
C VAL A 24 -14.73 14.07 5.54
N ARG A 25 -14.31 15.11 6.26
CA ARG A 25 -15.20 16.15 6.80
C ARG A 25 -15.23 17.37 5.89
N ASN A 26 -16.36 18.08 5.89
CA ASN A 26 -16.56 19.34 5.17
C ASN A 26 -16.22 19.25 3.66
N LEU A 27 -16.55 18.11 3.02
CA LEU A 27 -16.38 17.95 1.58
C LEU A 27 -17.35 18.89 0.85
N PRO A 28 -16.89 19.74 -0.09
CA PRO A 28 -17.80 20.60 -0.84
C PRO A 28 -18.87 19.81 -1.58
N ASP A 29 -20.10 20.32 -1.59
CA ASP A 29 -21.26 19.61 -2.15
C ASP A 29 -21.08 19.30 -3.64
N GLU A 30 -20.43 20.19 -4.39
CA GLU A 30 -20.12 19.97 -5.80
C GLU A 30 -19.20 18.76 -6.01
N VAL A 31 -18.23 18.54 -5.13
CA VAL A 31 -17.31 17.40 -5.20
C VAL A 31 -18.04 16.10 -4.89
N HIS A 32 -18.85 16.09 -3.82
CA HIS A 32 -19.67 14.92 -3.49
C HIS A 32 -20.65 14.56 -4.63
N ARG A 33 -21.27 15.57 -5.25
CA ARG A 33 -22.17 15.37 -6.40
C ARG A 33 -21.44 14.81 -7.62
N ALA A 34 -20.26 15.34 -7.93
CA ALA A 34 -19.44 14.85 -9.04
C ALA A 34 -19.07 13.38 -8.86
N ILE A 35 -18.62 12.99 -7.66
CA ILE A 35 -18.26 11.59 -7.34
C ILE A 35 -19.49 10.68 -7.48
N ARG A 36 -20.66 11.12 -6.99
CA ARG A 36 -21.90 10.33 -7.13
C ARG A 36 -22.30 10.11 -8.59
N ILE A 37 -22.11 11.11 -9.45
CA ILE A 37 -22.36 10.98 -10.90
C ILE A 37 -21.34 10.00 -11.52
N GLN A 38 -20.06 10.12 -11.19
CA GLN A 38 -19.02 9.19 -11.65
C GLN A 38 -19.34 7.74 -11.24
N ALA A 39 -19.73 7.52 -9.99
CA ALA A 39 -20.12 6.21 -9.50
C ALA A 39 -21.30 5.61 -10.28
N ALA A 40 -22.32 6.42 -10.58
CA ALA A 40 -23.45 6.00 -11.40
C ALA A 40 -23.04 5.64 -12.84
N LEU A 41 -22.14 6.42 -13.45
CA LEU A 41 -21.59 6.13 -14.77
C LEU A 41 -20.78 4.82 -14.79
N HIS A 42 -20.07 4.52 -13.71
CA HIS A 42 -19.31 3.27 -13.55
C HIS A 42 -20.15 2.09 -13.04
N GLY A 43 -21.43 2.28 -12.75
CA GLY A 43 -22.32 1.22 -12.25
C GLY A 43 -21.95 0.69 -10.86
N ARG A 44 -21.33 1.52 -9.99
CA ARG A 44 -20.93 1.15 -8.62
C ARG A 44 -21.43 2.15 -7.59
N SER A 45 -21.32 1.80 -6.30
CA SER A 45 -21.69 2.70 -5.21
C SER A 45 -20.71 3.88 -5.10
N THR A 46 -21.16 5.00 -4.53
CA THR A 46 -20.29 6.17 -4.26
C THR A 46 -19.08 5.78 -3.39
N GLU A 47 -19.27 4.90 -2.40
CA GLU A 47 -18.17 4.43 -1.56
C GLU A 47 -17.16 3.58 -2.35
N ALA A 48 -17.63 2.73 -3.27
CA ALA A 48 -16.76 1.97 -4.14
C ALA A 48 -15.95 2.88 -5.09
N GLU A 49 -16.57 3.95 -5.59
CA GLU A 49 -15.90 4.99 -6.38
C GLU A 49 -14.82 5.72 -5.58
N ILE A 50 -15.12 6.16 -4.37
CA ILE A 50 -14.16 6.83 -3.48
C ILE A 50 -12.96 5.92 -3.20
N ARG A 51 -13.20 4.64 -2.88
CA ARG A 51 -12.14 3.66 -2.63
C ARG A 51 -11.21 3.50 -3.84
N ASP A 52 -11.78 3.44 -5.04
CA ASP A 52 -11.02 3.31 -6.29
C ASP A 52 -10.21 4.57 -6.64
N ILE A 53 -10.78 5.76 -6.43
CA ILE A 53 -10.05 7.04 -6.58
C ILE A 53 -8.85 7.08 -5.64
N LEU A 54 -9.05 6.72 -4.37
CA LEU A 54 -7.98 6.67 -3.37
C LEU A 54 -6.91 5.62 -3.73
N GLU A 55 -7.31 4.44 -4.23
CA GLU A 55 -6.36 3.41 -4.64
C GLU A 55 -5.49 3.89 -5.81
N ARG A 56 -6.09 4.47 -6.86
CA ARG A 56 -5.36 5.02 -8.00
C ARG A 56 -4.43 6.16 -7.61
N ALA A 57 -4.88 7.04 -6.73
CA ALA A 57 -4.06 8.15 -6.22
C ALA A 57 -2.87 7.66 -5.37
N ALA A 58 -3.07 6.64 -4.54
CA ALA A 58 -2.02 6.08 -3.69
C ALA A 58 -1.05 5.15 -4.44
N ARG A 59 -1.49 4.56 -5.56
CA ARG A 59 -0.76 3.61 -6.39
C ARG A 59 -0.77 4.06 -7.85
N PRO A 60 -0.08 5.16 -8.18
CA PRO A 60 -0.04 5.64 -9.55
C PRO A 60 0.52 4.57 -10.47
N GLU A 61 -0.03 4.51 -11.69
CA GLU A 61 0.46 3.61 -12.74
C GLU A 61 1.95 3.86 -12.97
N GLY A 62 2.72 2.79 -13.13
CA GLY A 62 4.18 2.87 -13.26
C GLY A 62 4.96 2.94 -11.95
N ARG A 63 4.31 2.93 -10.77
CA ARG A 63 5.04 2.78 -9.50
C ARG A 63 5.79 1.45 -9.46
N VAL A 64 7.12 1.53 -9.48
CA VAL A 64 7.99 0.37 -9.29
C VAL A 64 7.79 -0.17 -7.88
N LYS A 65 7.28 -1.41 -7.77
CA LYS A 65 7.25 -2.14 -6.51
C LYS A 65 8.65 -2.65 -6.20
N LEU A 66 9.54 -1.75 -5.76
CA LEU A 66 10.98 -2.02 -5.60
C LEU A 66 11.24 -3.29 -4.80
N GLY A 67 10.56 -3.49 -3.67
CA GLY A 67 10.69 -4.71 -2.87
C GLY A 67 10.32 -5.99 -3.64
N SER A 68 9.23 -5.97 -4.41
CA SER A 68 8.83 -7.11 -5.24
C SER A 68 9.80 -7.35 -6.40
N PHE A 69 10.36 -6.29 -6.99
CA PHE A 69 11.35 -6.36 -8.06
C PHE A 69 12.69 -6.91 -7.56
N LEU A 70 13.18 -6.43 -6.41
CA LEU A 70 14.36 -7.01 -5.78
C LEU A 70 14.14 -8.47 -5.39
N ALA A 71 12.95 -8.80 -4.89
CA ALA A 71 12.59 -10.19 -4.58
C ALA A 71 12.50 -11.08 -5.84
N SER A 72 12.13 -10.55 -7.01
CA SER A 72 12.16 -11.33 -8.26
C SER A 72 13.58 -11.59 -8.71
N ILE A 73 14.45 -10.58 -8.67
CA ILE A 73 15.89 -10.75 -8.95
C ILE A 73 16.48 -11.81 -8.03
N ALA A 74 16.24 -11.70 -6.72
CA ALA A 74 16.73 -12.67 -5.74
C ALA A 74 16.29 -14.10 -6.08
N ARG A 75 15.03 -14.31 -6.50
CA ARG A 75 14.55 -15.65 -6.91
C ARG A 75 15.22 -16.15 -8.19
N GLU A 76 15.45 -15.28 -9.17
CA GLU A 76 16.12 -15.64 -10.44
C GLU A 76 17.57 -16.06 -10.23
N VAL A 77 18.28 -15.42 -9.28
CA VAL A 77 19.69 -15.73 -8.99
C VAL A 77 19.89 -16.79 -7.90
N GLY A 78 18.82 -17.38 -7.37
CA GLY A 78 18.89 -18.47 -6.38
C GLY A 78 18.93 -18.02 -4.91
N GLY A 79 18.64 -16.76 -4.62
CA GLY A 79 18.66 -16.17 -3.29
C GLY A 79 20.06 -15.75 -2.84
N LEU A 80 20.19 -15.42 -1.56
CA LEU A 80 21.47 -15.20 -0.92
C LEU A 80 21.91 -16.49 -0.22
N THR A 81 23.21 -16.80 -0.29
CA THR A 81 23.81 -17.82 0.57
C THR A 81 23.88 -17.33 2.01
N ASP A 82 24.00 -18.24 2.98
CA ASP A 82 24.14 -17.89 4.40
C ASP A 82 25.35 -16.96 4.66
N LYS A 83 26.44 -17.17 3.90
CA LYS A 83 27.65 -16.33 3.97
C LYS A 83 27.39 -14.91 3.47
N GLU A 84 26.65 -14.75 2.39
CA GLU A 84 26.28 -13.43 1.87
C GLU A 84 25.27 -12.73 2.79
N HIS A 85 24.29 -13.47 3.31
CA HIS A 85 23.33 -12.95 4.27
C HIS A 85 24.03 -12.39 5.53
N THR A 86 24.96 -13.15 6.10
CA THR A 86 25.73 -12.71 7.27
C THR A 86 26.61 -11.49 7.00
N LEU A 87 27.13 -11.31 5.78
CA LEU A 87 27.85 -10.09 5.40
C LEU A 87 26.93 -8.86 5.47
N PHE A 88 25.71 -8.97 4.96
CA PHE A 88 24.72 -7.88 5.03
C PHE A 88 24.34 -7.55 6.49
N GLU A 89 24.12 -8.56 7.32
CA GLU A 89 23.84 -8.37 8.77
C GLU A 89 24.90 -7.52 9.46
N ASN A 90 26.16 -7.83 9.23
CA ASN A 90 27.29 -7.15 9.86
C ASN A 90 27.47 -5.70 9.41
N THR A 91 26.91 -5.32 8.25
CA THR A 91 26.99 -3.95 7.70
C THR A 91 25.78 -3.08 8.06
N ARG A 92 24.74 -3.64 8.70
CA ARG A 92 23.55 -2.87 9.07
C ARG A 92 23.90 -1.79 10.09
N ILE A 93 23.44 -0.57 9.83
CA ILE A 93 23.44 0.49 10.81
C ILE A 93 22.35 0.18 11.83
N THR A 94 22.74 -0.16 13.06
CA THR A 94 21.81 -0.47 14.16
C THR A 94 21.44 0.76 14.99
N SER A 95 22.11 1.89 14.75
CA SER A 95 21.78 3.13 15.44
C SER A 95 20.37 3.59 15.04
N PRO A 96 19.55 4.04 15.99
CA PRO A 96 18.22 4.57 15.70
C PRO A 96 18.26 5.65 14.62
N ALA A 97 17.21 5.71 13.78
CA ALA A 97 17.06 6.81 12.85
C ALA A 97 17.01 8.14 13.63
N ARG A 98 17.81 9.12 13.20
CA ARG A 98 17.79 10.46 13.79
C ARG A 98 16.39 11.04 13.59
N ALA A 99 15.76 11.51 14.68
CA ALA A 99 14.49 12.20 14.60
C ALA A 99 14.61 13.43 13.71
N VAL A 100 13.71 13.56 12.74
CA VAL A 100 13.59 14.76 11.89
C VAL A 100 12.82 15.80 12.69
N SER A 101 13.41 16.97 12.91
CA SER A 101 12.71 18.13 13.47
C SER A 101 11.89 18.78 12.36
N PHE A 102 10.57 18.88 12.56
CA PHE A 102 9.69 19.64 11.69
C PHE A 102 9.44 20.98 12.39
N GLU A 103 9.99 22.07 11.84
CA GLU A 103 9.62 23.45 12.18
C GLU A 103 8.37 23.89 11.42
#